data_AF-A0A9D7TUZ0-F1
#
_entry.id   AF-A0A9D7TUZ0-F1
#
_cell.length_a   1.000
_cell.length_b   1.000
_cell.length_c   1.000
_cell.angle_alpha   90.00
_cell.angle_beta   90.00
_cell.angle_gamma   90.00
#
_symmetry.space_group_name_H-M   'P 1'
#
loop_
_entity.id
_entity.type
_entity.pdbx_description
1 polymer ?
#
loop_
_entity_poly.entity_id
_entity_poly.type
_entity_poly.pdbx_seq_one_letter_code
_entity_poly.pdbx_strand_id
1 'polypeptide(L)' 'MNKKSLFSVLAVLCIVASVAMYMIGKNSSHLSELKDFWWMPLPLGAISLLLASKRS' A
#
# COMPACT_ATOMS: atom_id res chain seq x y z
N MET A 1 -16.74 12.22 -5.49
CA MET A 1 -15.68 11.74 -4.58
C MET A 1 -14.59 12.82 -4.49
N ASN A 2 -14.30 13.35 -3.30
CA ASN A 2 -13.28 14.39 -3.15
C ASN A 2 -11.88 13.83 -3.44
N LYS A 3 -11.04 14.55 -4.19
CA LYS A 3 -9.68 14.11 -4.54
C LYS A 3 -8.86 13.71 -3.31
N LYS A 4 -8.98 14.48 -2.22
CA LYS A 4 -8.36 14.19 -0.92
C LYS A 4 -8.84 12.86 -0.32
N SER A 5 -10.14 12.56 -0.43
CA SER A 5 -10.72 11.30 0.04
C SER A 5 -10.24 10.11 -0.80
N LEU A 6 -10.09 10.29 -2.12
CA LEU A 6 -9.57 9.25 -3.01
C LEU A 6 -8.14 8.88 -2.64
N PHE A 7 -7.26 9.88 -2.50
CA PHE A 7 -5.85 9.65 -2.14
C PHE A 7 -5.68 9.07 -0.73
N SER A 8 -6.56 9.44 0.21
CA SER A 8 -6.58 8.86 1.55
C SER A 8 -6.96 7.37 1.53
N VAL A 9 -7.99 6.99 0.77
CA VAL A 9 -8.39 5.57 0.60
C VAL A 9 -7.28 4.78 -0.10
N LEU A 10 -6.64 5.36 -1.13
CA LEU A 10 -5.51 4.74 -1.81
C LEU A 10 -4.32 4.49 -0.88
N ALA A 11 -3.99 5.44 -0.02
CA ALA A 11 -2.94 5.28 0.97
C ALA A 11 -3.22 4.12 1.93
N VAL A 12 -4.47 4.01 2.42
CA VAL A 12 -4.89 2.89 3.29
C VAL A 12 -4.81 1.56 2.54
N LEU A 13 -5.28 1.51 1.28
CA LEU A 13 -5.21 0.31 0.45
C LEU A 13 -3.76 -0.15 0.22
N CYS A 14 -2.83 0.77 -0.01
CA CYS A 14 -1.41 0.43 -0.15
C CYS A 14 -0.81 -0.20 1.11
N ILE A 15 -1.16 0.32 2.31
CA ILE A 15 -0.71 -0.26 3.58
C ILE A 15 -1.30 -1.66 3.77
N VAL A 16 -2.61 -1.81 3.53
CA VAL A 16 -3.29 -3.11 3.64
C VAL A 16 -2.70 -4.13 2.65
N ALA A 17 -2.42 -3.72 1.41
CA ALA A 17 -1.81 -4.57 0.39
C ALA A 17 -0.39 -5.01 0.80
N SER A 18 0.42 -4.10 1.35
CA SER A 18 1.76 -4.43 1.86
C SER A 18 1.72 -5.49 2.96
N VAL A 19 0.81 -5.32 3.93
CA VAL A 19 0.62 -6.29 5.02
C VAL A 19 0.11 -7.63 4.48
N ALA A 20 -0.86 -7.62 3.56
CA ALA A 20 -1.40 -8.82 2.94
C ALA A 20 -0.33 -9.59 2.16
N MET A 21 0.49 -8.90 1.36
CA MET A 21 1.61 -9.50 0.63
C MET A 21 2.61 -10.19 1.56
N TYR A 22 2.97 -9.53 2.67
CA TYR A 22 3.86 -10.13 3.66
C TYR A 22 3.24 -11.37 4.32
N MET A 23 1.98 -11.30 4.74
CA MET A 23 1.29 -12.41 5.40
C MET A 23 1.06 -13.61 4.48
N ILE A 24 0.72 -13.37 3.22
CA ILE A 24 0.51 -14.43 2.22
C ILE A 24 1.87 -15.05 1.85
N GLY A 25 2.86 -14.20 1.55
CA GLY A 25 4.18 -14.67 1.13
C GLY A 25 4.95 -15.41 2.21
N LYS A 26 4.71 -15.14 3.51
CA LYS A 26 5.32 -15.93 4.60
C LYS A 26 4.73 -17.33 4.75
N ASN A 27 3.45 -17.51 4.38
CA ASN A 27 2.70 -18.74 4.64
C ASN A 27 2.65 -19.67 3.41
N SER A 28 3.17 -19.26 2.25
CA SER A 28 3.08 -20.01 1.00
C SER A 28 4.43 -20.09 0.31
N SER A 29 4.98 -21.31 0.18
CA SER A 29 6.27 -21.56 -0.48
C SER A 29 6.29 -21.18 -1.96
N HIS A 30 5.12 -21.18 -2.62
CA HIS A 30 4.96 -20.77 -4.03
C HIS A 30 4.85 -19.25 -4.22
N LEU A 31 4.61 -18.49 -3.14
CA LEU A 31 4.39 -17.04 -3.18
C LEU A 31 5.43 -16.28 -2.36
N SER A 32 6.62 -16.85 -2.16
CA SER A 32 7.69 -16.18 -1.39
C SER A 32 8.07 -14.82 -1.99
N GLU A 33 7.92 -14.66 -3.30
CA GLU A 33 8.15 -13.40 -4.00
C GLU A 33 7.25 -12.27 -3.48
N LEU A 34 6.01 -12.54 -3.06
CA LEU A 34 5.13 -11.53 -2.44
C LEU A 34 5.75 -11.00 -1.14
N LYS A 35 6.44 -11.86 -0.39
CA LYS A 35 7.17 -11.45 0.81
C LYS A 35 8.39 -10.62 0.44
N ASP A 36 9.04 -10.86 -0.70
CA ASP A 36 10.22 -10.09 -1.10
C ASP A 36 9.85 -8.71 -1.63
N PHE A 37 8.67 -8.57 -2.26
CA PHE A 37 8.14 -7.32 -2.79
C PHE A 37 7.12 -6.62 -1.87
N TRP A 38 6.93 -7.09 -0.64
CA TRP A 38 5.94 -6.54 0.30
C TRP A 38 6.08 -5.03 0.58
N TRP A 39 7.30 -4.49 0.40
CA TRP A 39 7.62 -3.08 0.61
C TRP A 39 7.25 -2.19 -0.59
N MET A 40 7.02 -2.77 -1.77
CA MET A 40 6.74 -2.06 -3.02
C MET A 40 5.48 -1.17 -2.97
N PRO A 41 4.39 -1.54 -2.28
CA PRO A 41 3.22 -0.68 -2.10
C PRO A 41 3.45 0.50 -1.15
N LEU A 42 4.45 0.44 -0.24
CA LEU A 42 4.64 1.47 0.80
C LEU A 42 5.05 2.83 0.24
N PRO A 43 6.01 2.96 -0.71
CA PRO A 43 6.31 4.22 -1.37
C PRO A 43 5.08 4.83 -2.05
N LEU A 44 4.26 4.01 -2.70
CA LEU A 44 3.04 4.44 -3.37
C LEU A 44 2.00 4.99 -2.38
N GLY A 45 1.85 4.31 -1.24
CA GLY A 45 0.98 4.74 -0.15
C GLY A 45 1.45 6.06 0.47
N ALA A 46 2.75 6.21 0.69
CA ALA A 46 3.36 7.43 1.22
C ALA A 46 3.15 8.63 0.29
N ILE A 47 3.39 8.47 -1.02
CA ILE A 47 3.14 9.51 -2.03
C ILE A 47 1.64 9.87 -2.06
N SER A 48 0.76 8.87 -2.03
CA SER A 48 -0.69 9.11 -2.00
C SER A 48 -1.12 9.88 -0.75
N LEU A 49 -0.53 9.59 0.41
CA LEU A 49 -0.82 10.29 1.66
C LEU A 49 -0.30 11.73 1.65
N LEU A 50 0.89 11.97 1.07
CA LEU A 50 1.42 13.32 0.85
C LEU A 50 0.54 14.14 -0.09
N LEU A 51 0.06 13.53 -1.18
CA LEU A 51 -0.87 14.18 -2.12
C LEU A 51 -2.24 14.46 -1.49
N ALA A 52 -2.72 13.58 -0.59
CA ALA A 52 -3.94 13.79 0.18
C ALA A 52 -3.80 14.97 1.17
N SER A 53 -2.62 15.10 1.78
CA SER A 53 -2.31 16.13 2.79
C SER A 53 -1.91 17.47 2.17
N LYS A 54 -1.56 17.51 0.89
CA LYS A 54 -1.23 18.75 0.20
C LYS A 54 -2.49 19.64 0.15
N ARG A 55 -2.46 20.70 0.96
CA ARG A 55 -3.52 21.71 1.03
C ARG A 55 -3.47 22.53 -0.26
N SER A 56 -4.32 22.19 -1.25
CA SER A 56 -4.87 23.20 -2.16
C SER A 56 -5.68 24.20 -1.37
#